data_AF-A0A2N5DG48-F1
#
_entry.id   AF-A0A2N5DG48-F1
#
_cell.length_a   1.000
_cell.length_b   1.000
_cell.length_c   1.000
_cell.angle_alpha   90.00
_cell.angle_beta   90.00
_cell.angle_gamma   90.00
#
_symmetry.space_group_name_H-M   'P 1'
#
loop_
_entity.id
_entity.type
_entity.pdbx_description
1 polymer ?
#
loop_
_entity_poly.entity_id
_entity_poly.type
_entity_poly.pdbx_seq_one_letter_code
_entity_poly.pdbx_strand_id
1 'polypeptide(L)'
;MTWREIPWPLKAVPGQAGHLWFVSTQGLYRSTDGGARFTRIDGGVQVDQLDLGAPPPGKAHPALFAIGRKDGVRAIWRSDDEGKSWVRVNDGRHEYGRRFRCLAADMRVYGRVYVGTDGRGIVYGEPS
;
A
#
# COMPACT_ATOMS: atom_id res chain seq x y z
N MET A 1 -25.09 7.98 2.11
CA MET A 1 -23.62 7.90 2.26
C MET A 1 -23.05 9.19 1.76
N THR A 2 -22.70 10.12 2.66
CA THR A 2 -22.01 11.35 2.27
C THR A 2 -20.55 11.01 2.04
N TRP A 3 -20.07 11.38 0.85
CA TRP A 3 -18.71 11.15 0.38
C TRP A 3 -17.70 11.78 1.36
N ARG A 4 -17.08 10.93 2.19
CA ARG A 4 -15.92 11.32 2.97
C ARG A 4 -14.72 11.17 2.04
N GLU A 5 -14.13 12.30 1.68
CA GLU A 5 -12.89 12.49 0.93
C GLU A 5 -11.96 11.29 1.09
N ILE A 6 -11.94 10.39 0.10
CA ILE A 6 -10.98 9.28 0.07
C ILE A 6 -9.66 9.90 -0.38
N PRO A 7 -8.59 9.85 0.44
CA PRO A 7 -7.32 10.45 0.07
C PRO A 7 -6.76 9.82 -1.21
N TRP A 8 -6.29 10.72 -2.08
CA TRP A 8 -5.50 10.55 -3.30
C TRP A 8 -5.41 9.11 -3.85
N PRO A 9 -6.36 8.69 -4.70
CA PRO A 9 -6.32 7.37 -5.30
C PRO A 9 -5.12 7.21 -6.25
N LEU A 10 -4.52 8.31 -6.71
CA LEU A 10 -3.39 8.33 -7.64
C LEU A 10 -2.07 8.68 -6.92
N LYS A 11 -1.02 7.87 -7.12
CA LYS A 11 0.33 8.10 -6.63
C LYS A 11 1.35 8.04 -7.75
N ALA A 12 2.23 9.03 -7.82
CA ALA A 12 3.42 8.98 -8.68
C ALA A 12 4.57 8.25 -7.96
N VAL A 13 5.41 7.56 -8.73
CA VAL A 13 6.56 6.83 -8.21
C VAL A 13 7.79 7.74 -8.17
N PRO A 14 8.40 8.00 -7.00
CA PRO A 14 9.60 8.82 -6.90
C PRO A 14 10.73 8.28 -7.79
N GLY A 15 11.34 9.16 -8.59
CA GLY A 15 12.45 8.81 -9.47
C GLY A 15 12.09 8.00 -10.72
N GLN A 16 10.80 7.73 -10.99
CA GLN A 16 10.35 6.97 -12.16
C GLN A 16 9.26 7.74 -12.92
N ALA A 17 9.69 8.59 -13.85
CA ALA A 17 8.77 9.41 -14.65
C ALA A 17 7.76 8.53 -15.40
N GLY A 18 6.48 8.91 -15.36
CA GLY A 18 5.40 8.17 -16.03
C GLY A 18 4.88 6.95 -15.26
N HIS A 19 5.53 6.54 -14.17
CA HIS A 19 5.06 5.44 -13.33
C HIS A 19 4.05 5.95 -12.31
N LEU A 20 2.82 5.45 -12.41
CA LEU A 20 1.69 5.82 -11.55
C LEU A 20 0.99 4.59 -10.98
N TRP A 21 0.48 4.74 -9.76
CA TRP A 21 -0.39 3.78 -9.09
C TRP A 21 -1.76 4.40 -8.86
N PHE A 22 -2.83 3.68 -9.18
CA PHE A 22 -4.20 4.14 -9.01
C PHE A 22 -5.04 3.10 -8.23
N VAL A 23 -5.54 3.50 -7.07
CA VAL A 23 -6.46 2.70 -6.25
C VAL A 23 -7.89 3.08 -6.63
N SER A 24 -8.62 2.14 -7.21
CA SER A 24 -10.04 2.32 -7.55
C SER A 24 -10.92 1.39 -6.70
N THR A 25 -12.23 1.61 -6.75
CA THR A 25 -13.20 0.70 -6.12
C THR A 25 -13.20 -0.70 -6.73
N GLN A 26 -12.65 -0.87 -7.94
CA GLN A 26 -12.59 -2.13 -8.66
C GLN A 26 -11.23 -2.82 -8.57
N GLY A 27 -10.19 -2.15 -8.06
CA GLY A 27 -8.88 -2.77 -7.86
C GLY A 27 -7.72 -1.77 -7.87
N LEU A 28 -6.51 -2.32 -7.79
CA LEU A 28 -5.26 -1.57 -7.94
C LEU A 28 -4.82 -1.59 -9.40
N TYR A 29 -4.43 -0.42 -9.91
CA TYR A 29 -3.99 -0.23 -11.28
C TYR A 29 -2.62 0.45 -11.32
N ARG A 30 -1.86 0.15 -12.37
CA ARG A 30 -0.55 0.74 -12.62
C ARG A 30 -0.48 1.29 -14.04
N SER A 31 0.16 2.44 -14.18
CA SER A 31 0.61 3.00 -15.47
C SER A 31 2.14 3.13 -15.45
N THR A 32 2.74 3.02 -16.64
CA THR A 32 4.17 3.29 -16.89
C THR A 32 4.37 4.31 -18.02
N ASP A 33 3.28 4.90 -18.50
CA ASP A 33 3.22 5.79 -19.66
C ASP A 33 2.56 7.14 -19.32
N GLY A 34 2.67 7.58 -18.07
CA GLY A 34 2.15 8.87 -17.62
C GLY A 34 0.63 8.92 -17.49
N GLY A 35 -0.02 7.77 -17.35
CA GLY A 35 -1.46 7.65 -17.21
C GLY A 35 -2.21 7.51 -18.53
N ALA A 36 -1.52 7.33 -19.66
CA ALA A 36 -2.18 7.04 -20.93
C ALA A 36 -2.86 5.67 -20.92
N ARG A 37 -2.29 4.68 -20.24
CA ARG A 37 -2.89 3.37 -19.99
C ARG A 37 -2.68 2.90 -18.56
N PHE A 38 -3.71 2.24 -18.03
CA PHE A 38 -3.68 1.60 -16.72
C PHE A 38 -3.94 0.10 -16.85
N THR A 39 -3.09 -0.71 -16.22
CA THR A 39 -3.23 -2.17 -16.14
C THR A 39 -3.56 -2.56 -14.70
N ARG A 40 -4.55 -3.42 -14.52
CA ARG A 40 -4.93 -3.93 -13.20
C ARG A 40 -3.84 -4.89 -12.67
N ILE A 41 -3.40 -4.68 -11.44
CA ILE A 41 -2.35 -5.47 -10.78
C ILE A 41 -2.54 -5.46 -9.26
N ASP A 42 -3.52 -6.23 -8.79
CA ASP A 42 -3.91 -6.25 -7.37
C ASP A 42 -3.34 -7.45 -6.59
N GLY A 43 -2.76 -8.45 -7.26
CA GLY A 43 -2.11 -9.60 -6.62
C GLY A 43 -3.03 -10.38 -5.67
N GLY A 44 -4.35 -10.30 -5.91
CA GLY A 44 -5.38 -10.89 -5.06
C GLY A 44 -5.68 -10.13 -3.76
N VAL A 45 -5.16 -8.92 -3.58
CA VAL A 45 -5.51 -8.03 -2.45
C VAL A 45 -6.45 -6.93 -2.94
N GLN A 46 -7.62 -6.81 -2.34
CA GLN A 46 -8.46 -5.63 -2.49
C GLN A 46 -7.82 -4.47 -1.71
N VAL A 47 -7.15 -3.56 -2.41
CA VAL A 47 -6.44 -2.42 -1.81
C VAL A 47 -7.41 -1.28 -1.51
N ASP A 48 -7.46 -0.86 -0.25
CA ASP A 48 -8.24 0.30 0.20
C ASP A 48 -7.39 1.59 0.14
N GLN A 49 -6.10 1.48 0.48
CA GLN A 49 -5.14 2.58 0.48
C GLN A 49 -3.75 2.02 0.20
N LEU A 50 -2.96 2.76 -0.58
CA LEU A 50 -1.59 2.42 -0.95
C LEU A 50 -0.62 3.48 -0.42
N ASP A 51 0.64 3.13 -0.22
CA ASP A 51 1.79 4.06 -0.19
C ASP A 51 3.07 3.38 -0.69
N LEU A 52 4.10 4.19 -0.97
CA LEU A 52 5.38 3.75 -1.52
C LEU A 52 6.48 3.92 -0.46
N GLY A 53 7.26 2.87 -0.23
CA GLY A 53 8.40 2.88 0.70
C GLY A 53 9.73 2.65 -0.02
N ALA A 54 10.83 2.62 0.74
CA ALA A 54 12.15 2.37 0.19
C ALA A 54 12.16 1.06 -0.64
N PRO A 55 12.90 1.02 -1.75
CA PRO A 55 12.94 -0.16 -2.60
C PRO A 55 13.53 -1.37 -1.85
N PRO A 56 13.07 -2.60 -2.15
CA PRO A 56 13.68 -3.82 -1.65
C PRO A 56 15.16 -3.94 -2.07
N PRO A 57 16.01 -4.65 -1.30
CA PRO A 57 17.39 -4.90 -1.67
C PRO A 57 17.51 -5.46 -3.10
N GLY A 58 18.36 -4.83 -3.91
CA GLY A 58 18.59 -5.22 -5.32
C GLY A 58 17.47 -4.81 -6.28
N LYS A 59 16.47 -4.04 -5.85
CA LYS A 59 15.40 -3.51 -6.72
C LYS A 59 15.46 -2.00 -6.78
N ALA A 60 14.96 -1.44 -7.89
CA ALA A 60 14.83 0.00 -8.09
C ALA A 60 13.41 0.51 -7.84
N HIS A 61 12.39 -0.35 -7.98
CA HIS A 61 11.00 0.04 -7.72
C HIS A 61 10.71 0.07 -6.22
N PRO A 62 10.06 1.14 -5.72
CA PRO A 62 9.60 1.22 -4.34
C PRO A 62 8.81 -0.02 -3.90
N ALA A 63 8.99 -0.44 -2.65
CA ALA A 63 8.08 -1.39 -2.04
C ALA A 63 6.69 -0.75 -1.94
N LEU A 64 5.64 -1.52 -2.21
CA LEU A 64 4.27 -1.06 -2.03
C LEU A 64 3.79 -1.47 -0.65
N PHE A 65 3.15 -0.56 0.07
CA PHE A 65 2.43 -0.87 1.30
C PHE A 65 0.95 -0.59 1.11
N ALA A 66 0.11 -1.47 1.60
CA ALA A 66 -1.33 -1.34 1.46
C ALA A 66 -2.06 -1.62 2.78
N ILE A 67 -3.10 -0.83 3.05
CA ILE A 67 -4.23 -1.31 3.82
C ILE A 67 -5.16 -1.98 2.81
N GLY A 68 -5.48 -3.24 3.03
CA GLY A 68 -6.30 -3.99 2.09
C GLY A 68 -6.87 -5.27 2.68
N ARG A 69 -7.67 -5.96 1.87
CA ARG A 69 -8.35 -7.20 2.25
C ARG A 69 -8.00 -8.34 1.30
N LYS A 70 -7.68 -9.50 1.87
CA LYS A 70 -7.54 -10.76 1.16
C LYS A 70 -8.10 -11.87 2.04
N ASP A 71 -8.85 -12.79 1.45
CA ASP A 71 -9.48 -13.93 2.13
C ASP A 71 -10.26 -13.53 3.40
N GLY A 72 -11.02 -12.44 3.30
CA GLY A 72 -11.83 -11.89 4.39
C GLY A 72 -11.06 -11.09 5.45
N VAL A 73 -9.72 -11.13 5.45
CA VAL A 73 -8.87 -10.45 6.44
C VAL A 73 -8.44 -9.07 5.96
N ARG A 74 -8.84 -8.03 6.68
CA ARG A 74 -8.31 -6.67 6.51
C ARG A 74 -7.03 -6.50 7.32
N ALA A 75 -5.94 -6.16 6.66
CA ALA A 75 -4.59 -6.17 7.22
C ALA A 75 -3.70 -5.12 6.54
N ILE A 76 -2.46 -5.02 7.04
CA ILE A 76 -1.39 -4.29 6.35
C ILE A 76 -0.63 -5.30 5.48
N TRP A 77 -0.41 -4.93 4.23
CA TRP A 77 0.24 -5.76 3.22
C TRP A 77 1.45 -5.04 2.64
N ARG A 78 2.47 -5.80 2.26
CA ARG A 78 3.63 -5.30 1.50
C ARG A 78 3.77 -6.09 0.20
N SER A 79 4.09 -5.42 -0.89
CA SER A 79 4.53 -6.04 -2.14
C SER A 79 5.93 -5.53 -2.48
N ASP A 80 6.83 -6.46 -2.73
CA ASP A 80 8.20 -6.18 -3.15
C ASP A 80 8.37 -6.39 -4.66
N ASP A 81 7.30 -6.73 -5.40
CA ASP A 81 7.32 -7.16 -6.80
C ASP A 81 6.29 -6.43 -7.67
N GLU A 82 6.07 -5.15 -7.35
CA GLU A 82 5.22 -4.24 -8.11
C GLU A 82 3.77 -4.72 -8.15
N GLY A 83 3.23 -5.14 -7.00
CA GLY A 83 1.82 -5.49 -6.80
C GLY A 83 1.43 -6.89 -7.30
N LYS A 84 2.39 -7.69 -7.82
CA LYS A 84 2.11 -9.04 -8.32
C LYS A 84 1.79 -10.01 -7.18
N SER A 85 2.48 -9.89 -6.06
CA SER A 85 2.21 -10.66 -4.85
C SER A 85 2.32 -9.79 -3.60
N TRP A 86 1.66 -10.23 -2.53
CA TRP A 86 1.56 -9.49 -1.28
C TRP A 86 1.80 -10.40 -0.08
N VAL A 87 2.58 -9.90 0.88
CA VAL A 87 2.78 -10.52 2.19
C VAL A 87 2.04 -9.71 3.24
N ARG A 88 1.36 -10.39 4.17
CA ARG A 88 0.75 -9.74 5.33
C ARG A 88 1.88 -9.36 6.30
N VAL A 89 1.97 -8.10 6.71
CA VAL A 89 3.06 -7.63 7.59
C VAL A 89 2.67 -7.58 9.08
N ASN A 90 1.38 -7.58 9.39
CA ASN A 90 0.90 -7.69 10.78
C ASN A 90 0.38 -9.09 11.08
N ASP A 91 0.39 -9.51 12.34
CA ASP A 91 -0.08 -10.83 12.79
C ASP A 91 -1.36 -10.74 13.65
N GLY A 92 -1.79 -11.87 14.23
CA GLY A 92 -2.99 -11.96 15.07
C GLY A 92 -2.87 -11.29 16.45
N ARG A 93 -1.66 -10.98 16.91
CA ARG A 93 -1.40 -10.19 18.14
C ARG A 93 -1.31 -8.69 17.84
N HIS A 94 -0.96 -8.34 16.61
CA HIS A 94 -0.78 -6.96 16.12
C HIS A 94 -1.92 -6.55 15.18
N GLU A 95 -3.17 -6.68 15.63
CA GLU A 95 -4.34 -6.34 14.79
C GLU A 95 -4.87 -4.92 15.01
N TYR A 96 -4.59 -4.30 16.16
CA TYR A 96 -5.02 -2.94 16.47
C TYR A 96 -6.53 -2.71 16.24
N GLY A 97 -7.36 -3.71 16.55
CA GLY A 97 -8.81 -3.71 16.28
C GLY A 97 -9.19 -3.75 14.80
N ARG A 98 -8.22 -3.95 13.89
CA ARG A 98 -8.32 -3.90 12.42
C ARG A 98 -8.84 -2.57 11.88
N ARG A 99 -8.75 -1.51 12.69
CA ARG A 99 -9.21 -0.15 12.38
C ARG A 99 -8.07 0.71 11.86
N PHE A 100 -7.49 0.31 10.73
CA PHE A 100 -6.46 1.08 10.02
C PHE A 100 -7.08 2.21 9.20
N ARG A 101 -6.57 3.44 9.35
CA ARG A 101 -7.11 4.67 8.74
C ARG A 101 -6.22 5.28 7.68
N CYS A 102 -4.92 5.21 7.89
CA CYS A 102 -3.92 5.68 6.95
C CYS A 102 -2.62 4.91 7.16
N LEU A 103 -1.78 4.94 6.14
CA LEU A 103 -0.43 4.41 6.21
C LEU A 103 0.53 5.38 5.51
N ALA A 104 1.76 5.44 6.01
CA ALA A 104 2.87 6.15 5.37
C ALA A 104 4.11 5.24 5.42
N ALA A 105 4.70 4.93 4.27
CA ALA A 105 5.90 4.09 4.21
C ALA A 105 7.17 4.95 4.19
N ASP A 106 8.26 4.48 4.81
CA ASP A 106 9.51 5.26 4.84
C ASP A 106 10.31 5.01 3.56
N MET A 107 10.58 6.08 2.80
CA MET A 107 11.40 6.02 1.57
C MET A 107 12.90 5.85 1.84
N ARG A 108 13.35 5.92 3.10
CA ARG A 108 14.76 5.82 3.51
C ARG A 108 15.09 4.49 4.17
N VAL A 109 14.10 3.79 4.74
CA VAL A 109 14.30 2.55 5.49
C VAL A 109 13.41 1.46 4.91
N TYR A 110 14.03 0.43 4.30
CA TYR A 110 13.30 -0.67 3.70
C TYR A 110 12.45 -1.41 4.74
N GLY A 111 11.19 -1.65 4.38
CA GLY A 111 10.27 -2.41 5.22
C GLY A 111 9.54 -1.58 6.28
N ARG A 112 9.94 -0.33 6.54
CA ARG A 112 9.31 0.52 7.55
C ARG A 112 7.99 1.12 7.05
N VAL A 113 6.95 0.96 7.86
CA VAL A 113 5.64 1.60 7.65
C VAL A 113 5.07 2.14 8.95
N TYR A 114 4.51 3.35 8.88
CA TYR A 114 3.73 3.99 9.94
C TYR A 114 2.25 3.82 9.63
N VAL A 115 1.44 3.43 10.61
CA VAL A 115 0.02 3.12 10.45
C VAL A 115 -0.80 3.90 11.48
N GLY A 116 -1.70 4.74 11.00
CA GLY A 116 -2.69 5.42 11.82
C GLY A 116 -3.88 4.50 12.11
N THR A 117 -4.29 4.43 13.37
CA THR A 117 -5.39 3.56 13.84
C THR A 117 -6.52 4.37 14.46
N ASP A 118 -7.75 3.82 14.48
CA ASP A 118 -8.82 4.40 15.31
C ASP A 118 -8.60 4.01 16.78
N GLY A 119 -8.16 4.97 17.60
CA GLY A 119 -8.13 4.83 19.06
C GLY A 119 -6.88 4.18 19.66
N ARG A 120 -5.86 3.82 18.87
CA ARG A 120 -4.56 3.34 19.37
C ARG A 120 -3.36 4.17 18.88
N GLY A 121 -3.63 5.37 18.37
CA GLY A 121 -2.60 6.28 17.87
C GLY A 121 -1.95 5.80 16.57
N ILE A 122 -0.67 6.17 16.40
CA ILE A 122 0.17 5.78 15.27
C ILE A 122 1.12 4.69 15.75
N VAL A 123 1.14 3.57 15.05
CA VAL A 123 2.10 2.48 15.26
C VAL A 123 3.06 2.41 14.08
N TYR A 124 4.23 1.82 14.27
CA TYR A 124 5.12 1.51 13.15
C TYR A 124 5.56 0.06 13.21
N GLY A 125 5.95 -0.49 12.06
CA GLY A 125 6.49 -1.83 11.94
C GLY A 125 7.65 -1.86 10.95
N GLU A 126 8.58 -2.77 11.19
CA GLU A 126 9.77 -3.03 10.36
C GLU A 126 10.06 -4.54 10.37
N PRO A 127 10.71 -5.09 9.33
CA PRO A 127 11.20 -6.47 9.35
C PRO A 127 12.18 -6.69 10.51
N SER A 128 12.11 -7.86 11.12
CA SER A 128 13.06 -8.33 12.15
C SER A 128 14.45 -8.60 11.59
#